data_AF-A0A1G2BSK3-F1
#
_entry.id   AF-A0A1G2BSK3-F1
#
_cell.length_a   1.000
_cell.length_b   1.000
_cell.length_c   1.000
_cell.angle_alpha   90.00
_cell.angle_beta   90.00
_cell.angle_gamma   90.00
#
_symmetry.space_group_name_H-M   'P 1'
#
loop_
_entity.id
_entity.type
_entity.pdbx_description
1 polymer ?
#
loop_
_entity_poly.entity_id
_entity_poly.type
_entity_poly.pdbx_seq_one_letter_code
_entity_poly.pdbx_strand_id
1 'polypeptide(L)' 'MSKITNKRRAFVIRRKRNRHKNVQRLKVLYQNARTAADKKKIMEKIIRFAPYLNPDTQRGEKK' A
#
# COMPACT_ATOMS: atom_id res chain seq x y z
N MET A 1 7.31 27.94 -6.44
CA MET A 1 6.89 26.55 -6.70
C MET A 1 6.91 26.28 -8.20
N SER A 2 7.90 25.54 -8.71
CA SER A 2 7.98 25.23 -10.15
C SER A 2 6.74 24.42 -10.59
N LYS A 3 6.12 24.81 -11.70
CA LYS A 3 4.92 24.15 -12.24
C LYS A 3 5.28 22.70 -12.59
N ILE A 4 4.59 21.73 -11.98
CA ILE A 4 4.76 20.31 -12.30
C ILE A 4 4.42 20.10 -13.78
N THR A 5 5.37 19.57 -14.55
CA THR A 5 5.15 19.26 -15.96
C THR A 5 4.12 18.13 -16.12
N ASN A 6 3.39 18.12 -17.23
CA ASN A 6 2.40 17.08 -17.54
C ASN A 6 3.01 15.67 -17.48
N LYS A 7 4.26 15.49 -17.93
CA LYS A 7 5.01 14.22 -17.84
C LYS A 7 5.23 13.79 -16.38
N ARG A 8 5.64 14.71 -15.50
CA ARG A 8 5.84 14.42 -14.07
C ARG A 8 4.51 14.12 -13.39
N ARG A 9 3.43 14.81 -13.75
CA ARG A 9 2.06 14.52 -13.27
C ARG A 9 1.61 13.12 -13.66
N ALA A 10 1.76 12.76 -14.93
CA ALA A 10 1.41 11.42 -15.44
C ALA A 10 2.22 10.31 -14.74
N PHE A 11 3.53 10.52 -14.51
CA PHE A 11 4.37 9.59 -13.77
C PHE A 11 3.88 9.35 -12.35
N VAL A 12 3.54 10.42 -11.61
CA VAL A 12 3.02 10.34 -10.24
C VAL A 12 1.68 9.58 -10.23
N ILE A 13 0.77 9.90 -11.14
CA ILE A 13 -0.53 9.21 -11.27
C ILE A 13 -0.31 7.72 -11.54
N ARG A 14 0.55 7.37 -12.51
CA ARG A 14 0.88 5.98 -12.84
C ARG A 14 1.46 5.24 -11.64
N ARG A 15 2.39 5.85 -10.91
CA ARG A 15 3.00 5.27 -9.70
C ARG A 15 1.95 5.02 -8.60
N LYS A 16 1.03 5.97 -8.39
CA LYS A 16 -0.09 5.83 -7.44
C LYS A 16 -1.02 4.68 -7.86
N ARG A 17 -1.45 4.64 -9.13
CA ARG A 17 -2.32 3.57 -9.66
C ARG A 17 -1.68 2.19 -9.50
N ASN A 18 -0.39 2.06 -9.83
CA ASN A 18 0.34 0.80 -9.67
C ASN A 18 0.43 0.37 -8.21
N ARG A 19 0.71 1.30 -7.28
CA ARG A 19 0.70 1.03 -5.84
C ARG A 19 -0.67 0.50 -5.40
N HIS A 20 -1.76 1.17 -5.79
CA HIS A 20 -3.12 0.72 -5.45
C HIS A 20 -3.42 -0.68 -6.00
N LYS A 21 -3.11 -0.96 -7.27
CA LYS A 21 -3.32 -2.29 -7.87
C LYS A 21 -2.55 -3.38 -7.11
N ASN A 22 -1.29 -3.13 -6.75
CA ASN A 22 -0.49 -4.10 -6.01
C ASN A 22 -1.02 -4.34 -4.60
N VAL A 23 -1.41 -3.28 -3.88
CA VAL A 23 -2.03 -3.42 -2.56
C VAL A 23 -3.33 -4.22 -2.62
N GLN A 24 -4.19 -3.96 -3.61
CA GLN A 24 -5.44 -4.72 -3.77
C GLN A 24 -5.18 -6.20 -4.05
N ARG A 25 -4.21 -6.52 -4.92
CA ARG A 25 -3.80 -7.91 -5.15
C ARG A 25 -3.33 -8.60 -3.87
N LEU A 26 -2.50 -7.93 -3.07
CA LEU A 26 -2.02 -8.47 -1.81
C LEU A 26 -3.15 -8.65 -0.79
N LYS A 27 -4.14 -7.75 -0.75
CA LYS A 27 -5.32 -7.90 0.11
C LYS A 27 -6.13 -9.14 -0.26
N VAL A 28 -6.34 -9.40 -1.55
CA VAL A 28 -7.01 -10.62 -2.01
C VAL A 28 -6.21 -11.87 -1.62
N LEU A 29 -4.90 -11.85 -1.81
CA LEU A 29 -4.03 -12.96 -1.37
C LEU A 29 -4.10 -13.18 0.14
N TYR A 30 -4.16 -12.10 0.92
CA TYR A 30 -4.29 -12.18 2.38
C TYR A 30 -5.61 -12.84 2.81
N GLN A 31 -6.71 -12.47 2.15
CA GLN A 31 -8.04 -13.07 2.41
C GLN A 31 -8.05 -14.56 2.08
N ASN A 32 -7.39 -14.96 1.00
CA ASN A 32 -7.33 -16.36 0.55
C ASN A 32 -6.27 -17.20 1.28
N ALA A 33 -5.35 -16.58 2.04
CA ALA A 33 -4.30 -17.30 2.75
C ALA A 33 -4.88 -18.14 3.89
N ARG A 34 -4.50 -19.42 3.95
CA ARG A 34 -4.97 -20.38 4.97
C ARG A 34 -4.13 -20.35 6.24
N THR A 35 -2.83 -20.09 6.12
CA THR A 35 -1.90 -20.14 7.27
C THR A 35 -1.63 -18.75 7.84
N ALA A 36 -1.36 -18.69 9.15
CA ALA A 36 -0.97 -17.46 9.83
C ALA A 36 0.40 -16.93 9.32
N ALA A 37 1.32 -17.83 8.96
CA ALA A 37 2.62 -17.47 8.41
C ALA A 37 2.50 -16.75 7.06
N ASP A 38 1.62 -17.22 6.18
CA ASP A 38 1.40 -16.59 4.87
C ASP A 38 0.70 -15.24 5.02
N LYS A 39 -0.29 -15.16 5.89
CA LYS A 39 -0.95 -13.90 6.26
C LYS A 39 0.06 -12.86 6.73
N LYS A 40 1.01 -13.24 7.60
CA LYS A 40 2.08 -12.37 8.09
C LYS A 40 2.99 -11.88 6.95
N LYS A 41 3.49 -12.78 6.11
CA LYS A 41 4.34 -12.43 4.95
C LYS A 41 3.63 -11.47 3.98
N ILE A 42 2.33 -11.66 3.76
CA ILE A 42 1.54 -10.80 2.88
C ILE A 42 1.32 -9.42 3.51
N MET A 43 1.05 -9.36 4.81
CA MET A 43 0.92 -8.09 5.54
C MET A 43 2.22 -7.28 5.54
N GLU A 44 3.36 -7.93 5.75
CA GLU A 44 4.68 -7.26 5.66
C GLU A 44 4.90 -6.65 4.27
N LYS A 45 4.51 -7.36 3.20
CA LYS A 45 4.55 -6.81 1.83
C LYS A 45 3.61 -5.62 1.67
N ILE A 46 2.39 -5.67 2.20
CA ILE A 46 1.44 -4.55 2.14
C ILE A 46 2.02 -3.32 2.84
N ILE A 47 2.55 -3.48 4.05
CA ILE A 47 3.15 -2.40 4.84
C ILE A 47 4.35 -1.78 4.10
N ARG A 48 5.21 -2.60 3.47
CA ARG A 48 6.34 -2.10 2.67
C ARG A 48 5.89 -1.22 1.49
N PHE A 49 4.78 -1.53 0.85
CA PHE A 49 4.25 -0.72 -0.27
C PHE A 49 3.41 0.47 0.18
N ALA A 50 2.74 0.36 1.32
CA ALA A 50 1.81 1.32 1.88
C ALA A 50 1.97 1.37 3.40
N PRO A 51 3.00 2.08 3.91
CA PRO A 51 3.34 2.06 5.34
C PRO A 51 2.24 2.66 6.23
N TYR A 52 1.42 3.56 5.70
CA TYR A 52 0.25 4.13 6.38
C TYR A 52 -0.89 3.12 6.63
N LEU A 53 -0.81 1.92 6.05
CA LEU A 53 -1.73 0.82 6.34
C LEU A 53 -1.23 -0.06 7.50
N ASN A 54 -0.09 0.29 8.12
CA ASN A 54 0.38 -0.44 9.29
C ASN A 54 -0.63 -0.22 10.45
N PRO A 55 -1.24 -1.29 10.99
CA PRO A 55 -2.19 -1.16 12.10
C PRO A 55 -1.57 -0.48 13.33
N ASP A 56 -0.25 -0.55 13.51
CA ASP A 56 0.45 0.09 14.62
C ASP A 56 0.56 1.62 14.43
N THR A 57 0.57 2.10 13.18
CA THR A 57 0.56 3.55 12.89
C THR A 57 -0.80 4.21 13.12
N GLN A 58 -1.90 3.45 13.12
CA GLN A 58 -3.26 3.99 13.32
C GLN A 58 -3.70 4.10 14.78
N ARG A 59 -2.90 3.58 15.74
CA ARG A 59 -3.19 3.70 17.18
C ARG A 59 -2.73 5.03 17.79
N GLY A 60 -2.10 5.91 17.02
CA GLY A 60 -1.59 7.20 17.47
C GLY A 60 -2.56 8.39 17.34
N GLU A 61 -3.71 8.22 16.71
CA GLU A 61 -4.66 9.33 16.40
C GLU A 61 -6.05 9.10 17.04
N LYS A 62 -6.06 8.64 18.29
CA LYS A 62 -7.22 8.83 19.18
C LYS A 62 -6.74 9.59 20.41
N LYS A 63 -6.67 10.92 20.29
CA LYS A 63 -6.71 11.86 21.41
C LYS A 63 -7.90 12.77 21.19
#